data_AF-Q8J1P1-F1
#
_entry.id   AF-Q8J1P1-F1
#
_cell.length_a   1.000
_cell.length_b   1.000
_cell.length_c   1.000
_cell.angle_alpha   90.00
_cell.angle_beta   90.00
_cell.angle_gamma   90.00
#
_symmetry.space_group_name_H-M   'P 1'
#
loop_
_entity.id
_entity.type
_entity.pdbx_description
1 polymer ?
#
loop_
_entity_poly.entity_id
_entity_poly.type
_entity_poly.pdbx_seq_one_letter_code
_entity_poly.pdbx_strand_id
1 'polypeptide(L)' 'MFTFLKITVWLCSLVLAFAAKINDISFSNLEITPLTANKQPDQGWTASFDFTIADASSIREGDDFT' A
#
# COMPACT_ATOMS: atom_id res chain seq x y z
N MET A 1 -8.75 -41.06 2.52
CA MET A 1 -7.55 -40.21 2.48
C MET A 1 -7.72 -38.96 1.61
N PHE A 2 -8.41 -39.03 0.46
CA PHE A 2 -8.61 -37.88 -0.45
C PHE A 2 -9.55 -36.77 0.06
N THR A 3 -10.52 -37.09 0.92
CA THR A 3 -11.52 -36.13 1.40
C THR A 3 -10.95 -35.10 2.37
N PHE A 4 -10.07 -35.53 3.28
CA PHE A 4 -9.37 -34.64 4.21
C PHE A 4 -8.43 -33.68 3.48
N LEU A 5 -7.67 -34.17 2.49
CA LEU A 5 -6.79 -33.34 1.68
C LEU A 5 -7.56 -32.24 0.93
N LYS A 6 -8.74 -32.57 0.38
CA LYS A 6 -9.62 -31.59 -0.27
C LYS A 6 -10.12 -30.51 0.69
N ILE A 7 -10.52 -30.90 1.90
CA ILE A 7 -10.98 -29.94 2.93
C ILE A 7 -9.82 -29.03 3.34
N THR A 8 -8.62 -29.57 3.56
CA THR A 8 -7.43 -28.78 3.92
C THR A 8 -7.05 -27.80 2.83
N VAL A 9 -7.03 -28.23 1.55
CA VAL A 9 -6.74 -27.33 0.42
C VAL A 9 -7.81 -26.24 0.30
N TRP A 10 -9.09 -26.57 0.50
CA TRP A 10 -10.18 -25.60 0.49
C TRP A 10 -10.06 -24.59 1.64
N LEU A 11 -9.70 -25.04 2.85
CA LEU A 11 -9.47 -24.18 4.02
C LEU A 11 -8.26 -23.25 3.82
N CYS A 12 -7.15 -23.75 3.26
CA CYS A 12 -5.98 -22.95 2.93
C CYS A 12 -6.28 -21.89 1.85
N SER A 13 -7.23 -22.18 0.95
CA SER A 13 -7.70 -21.22 -0.07
C SER A 13 -8.56 -20.09 0.51
N LEU A 14 -9.22 -20.32 1.66
CA LEU A 14 -9.97 -19.28 2.37
C LEU A 14 -9.07 -18.32 3.17
N VAL A 15 -7.79 -18.67 3.37
CA VAL A 15 -6.79 -17.79 4.00
C VAL A 15 -6.13 -16.87 2.96
N LEU A 16 -6.76 -16.65 1.79
CA LEU A 16 -6.41 -15.52 0.95
C LEU A 16 -6.61 -14.25 1.79
N ALA A 17 -5.52 -13.76 2.36
CA ALA A 17 -5.49 -12.59 3.20
C ALA A 17 -6.08 -11.43 2.42
N PHE A 18 -7.21 -10.91 2.89
CA PHE A 18 -7.74 -9.67 2.38
C PHE A 18 -6.78 -8.58 2.83
N ALA A 19 -6.15 -7.90 1.87
CA ALA A 19 -5.44 -6.66 2.10
C ALA A 19 -6.35 -5.72 2.88
N ALA A 20 -5.88 -5.23 4.04
CA ALA A 20 -6.59 -4.22 4.80
C ALA A 20 -6.10 -2.83 4.36
N LYS A 21 -7.05 -1.90 4.23
CA LYS A 21 -6.72 -0.50 3.98
C LYS A 21 -6.21 0.16 5.25
N ILE A 22 -4.99 0.69 5.21
CA ILE A 22 -4.40 1.48 6.29
C ILE A 22 -4.96 2.90 6.21
N ASN A 23 -5.65 3.34 7.26
CA ASN A 23 -6.34 4.64 7.27
C ASN A 23 -5.66 5.70 8.17
N ASP A 24 -4.83 5.29 9.13
CA ASP A 24 -4.18 6.19 10.08
C ASP A 24 -2.77 6.58 9.61
N ILE A 25 -2.75 7.34 8.51
CA ILE A 25 -1.52 7.84 7.89
C ILE A 25 -1.55 9.36 7.90
N SER A 26 -0.44 9.93 8.35
CA SER A 26 -0.17 11.35 8.27
C SER A 26 0.83 11.63 7.15
N PHE A 27 0.61 12.70 6.40
CA PHE A 27 1.48 13.14 5.32
C PHE A 27 2.06 14.52 5.65
N SER A 28 3.33 14.72 5.32
CA SER A 28 4.03 15.99 5.57
C SER A 28 5.09 16.26 4.51
N ASN A 29 5.67 17.46 4.53
CA ASN A 29 6.79 17.85 3.66
C ASN A 29 6.53 17.63 2.16
N LEU A 30 5.34 17.97 1.67
CA LEU A 30 5.04 17.91 0.23
C LEU A 30 5.93 18.90 -0.54
N GLU A 31 6.75 18.36 -1.43
CA GLU A 31 7.58 19.10 -2.36
C GLU A 31 7.20 18.72 -3.80
N ILE A 32 7.00 19.73 -4.65
CA ILE A 32 6.71 19.56 -6.06
C ILE A 32 7.80 20.29 -6.86
N THR A 33 8.63 19.53 -7.56
CA THR A 33 9.76 20.08 -8.33
C THR A 33 9.54 19.86 -9.83
N PRO A 34 9.77 20.90 -10.65
CA PRO A 34 9.73 20.75 -12.10
C PRO A 34 10.97 19.98 -12.56
N LEU A 35 10.79 19.05 -13.51
CA LEU A 35 11.92 18.31 -14.09
C LEU A 35 12.77 19.17 -15.05
N THR A 36 12.20 20.28 -15.54
CA THR A 36 12.86 21.21 -16.45
C THR A 36 12.80 22.64 -15.93
N ALA A 37 13.71 23.50 -16.41
CA ALA A 37 13.73 24.91 -16.04
C ALA A 37 12.48 25.70 -16.50
N ASN A 38 11.78 25.22 -17.52
CA ASN A 38 10.64 25.91 -18.13
C ASN A 38 9.33 25.72 -17.35
N LYS A 39 9.29 24.80 -16.36
CA LYS A 39 8.19 24.60 -15.41
C LYS A 39 6.80 24.50 -16.06
N GLN A 40 6.71 24.00 -17.28
CA GLN A 40 5.42 23.79 -17.93
C GLN A 40 4.79 22.47 -17.43
N PRO A 41 3.45 22.38 -17.32
CA PRO A 41 2.78 21.17 -16.82
C PRO A 41 3.12 19.90 -17.63
N ASP A 42 3.28 20.04 -18.94
CA ASP A 42 3.57 18.97 -19.89
C ASP A 42 5.05 18.54 -19.91
N GLN A 43 5.92 19.26 -19.20
CA GLN A 43 7.36 18.98 -19.16
C GLN A 43 7.79 18.11 -17.97
N GLY A 44 6.82 17.54 -17.26
CA GLY A 44 7.05 16.59 -16.19
C GLY A 44 7.40 17.24 -14.86
N TRP A 45 6.92 16.61 -13.80
CA TRP A 45 7.02 17.07 -12.42
C TRP A 45 7.27 15.88 -11.50
N THR A 46 8.07 16.11 -10.48
CA THR A 46 8.26 15.15 -9.38
C THR A 46 7.51 15.67 -8.17
N ALA A 47 6.73 14.80 -7.54
CA ALA A 47 6.16 15.04 -6.23
C ALA A 47 6.86 14.12 -5.22
N SER A 48 7.30 14.69 -4.11
CA SER A 48 7.87 13.97 -2.97
C SER A 48 7.14 14.39 -1.71
N PHE A 49 6.92 13.47 -0.79
CA PHE A 49 6.32 13.75 0.50
C PHE A 49 6.77 12.68 1.50
N ASP A 50 6.74 13.05 2.77
CA ASP A 50 6.93 12.10 3.86
C ASP A 50 5.58 11.55 4.32
N PHE A 51 5.56 10.30 4.75
CA PHE A 51 4.40 9.70 5.40
C PHE A 51 4.79 9.06 6.73
N THR A 52 3.86 9.03 7.68
CA THR A 52 4.06 8.41 8.99
C THR A 52 2.80 7.70 9.43
N ILE A 53 2.98 6.48 9.94
CA ILE A 53 1.94 5.66 10.53
C ILE A 53 2.14 5.68 12.04
N ALA A 54 1.14 6.13 12.79
CA ALA A 54 1.27 6.30 14.25
C ALA A 54 1.43 4.98 14.99
N ASP A 55 0.70 3.94 14.55
CA ASP A 55 0.82 2.58 15.05
C ASP A 55 0.91 1.58 13.88
N ALA A 56 2.08 0.96 13.72
CA ALA A 56 2.33 -0.04 12.69
C ALA A 56 2.14 -1.49 13.19
N SER A 57 1.75 -1.70 14.46
CA SER A 57 1.70 -3.03 15.08
C SER A 57 0.67 -3.98 14.45
N SER A 58 -0.38 -3.42 13.83
CA SER A 58 -1.43 -4.19 13.15
C SER A 58 -1.18 -4.39 11.65
N ILE A 59 -0.13 -3.79 11.07
CA ILE A 59 0.15 -3.89 9.63
C ILE A 59 0.63 -5.30 9.28
N ARG A 60 0.08 -5.83 8.19
CA ARG A 60 0.42 -7.14 7.65
C ARG A 60 0.89 -7.01 6.21
N GLU A 61 1.63 -8.02 5.77
CA GLU A 61 2.00 -8.13 4.36
C GLU A 61 0.72 -8.18 3.51
N GLY A 62 0.66 -7.29 2.50
CA GLY A 62 -0.48 -7.14 1.61
C GLY A 62 -1.37 -5.94 1.93
N ASP A 63 -1.25 -5.32 3.10
CA ASP A 63 -2.01 -4.10 3.43
C ASP A 63 -1.54 -2.91 2.57
N ASP A 64 -2.46 -2.00 2.26
CA ASP A 64 -2.23 -0.88 1.36
C ASP A 64 -2.78 0.45 1.87
N PHE A 65 -2.27 1.55 1.32
CA PHE A 65 -2.81 2.89 1.48
C PHE A 65 -2.73 3.68 0.17
N THR A 66 -3.55 4.71 0.06
CA THR A 66 -3.60 5.62 -1.10
C THR A 66 -3.95 7.02 -0.63
#